data_AF-A0A7S1JZG6-F1
#
_entry.id   AF-A0A7S1JZG6-F1
#
_cell.length_a   1.000
_cell.length_b   1.000
_cell.length_c   1.000
_cell.angle_alpha   90.00
_cell.angle_beta   90.00
_cell.angle_gamma   90.00
#
_symmetry.space_group_name_H-M   'P 1'
#
loop_
_entity.id
_entity.type
_entity.pdbx_description
1 polymer ?
#
loop_
_entity_poly.entity_id
_entity_poly.type
_entity_poly.pdbx_seq_one_letter_code
_entity_poly.pdbx_strand_id
1 'polypeptide(L)'
;KRRVSAAVDHFVEQAATRTASNGEVVGAMADVEGEMVRVPLQCFAINGGQHAQRRLAVREVVHRARLDEAAAYSLTGVVKGFNSHLSDTDCRFQWGQLG
;
A
#
# COMPACT_ATOMS: atom_id res chain seq x y z
N LYS A 1 1.30 21.76 -9.07
CA LYS A 1 2.32 20.90 -8.41
C LYS A 1 2.19 20.86 -6.88
N ARG A 2 2.00 21.98 -6.15
CA ARG A 2 1.85 22.00 -4.68
C ARG A 2 0.72 21.13 -4.08
N ARG A 3 -0.47 21.08 -4.71
CA ARG A 3 -1.60 20.26 -4.22
C ARG A 3 -1.35 18.76 -4.30
N VAL A 4 -0.59 18.32 -5.30
CA VAL A 4 -0.21 16.91 -5.46
C VAL A 4 0.80 16.53 -4.39
N SER A 5 1.80 17.38 -4.10
CA SER A 5 2.72 17.14 -2.99
C SER A 5 1.99 17.05 -1.64
N ALA A 6 1.11 17.99 -1.30
CA ALA A 6 0.38 17.93 -0.03
C ALA A 6 -0.53 16.69 0.10
N ALA A 7 -1.18 16.27 -0.98
CA ALA A 7 -1.97 15.05 -0.99
C ALA A 7 -1.09 13.79 -0.89
N VAL A 8 0.10 13.80 -1.49
CA VAL A 8 1.08 12.71 -1.37
C VAL A 8 1.71 12.68 0.01
N ASP A 9 2.07 13.83 0.59
CA ASP A 9 2.63 13.94 1.94
C ASP A 9 1.59 13.48 2.97
N HIS A 10 0.34 13.95 2.84
CA HIS A 10 -0.75 13.48 3.68
C HIS A 10 -1.05 12.00 3.42
N PHE A 11 -1.00 11.51 2.18
CA PHE A 11 -1.17 10.10 1.90
C PHE A 11 -0.03 9.27 2.50
N VAL A 12 1.22 9.73 2.45
CA VAL A 12 2.37 9.05 3.05
C VAL A 12 2.25 9.08 4.57
N GLU A 13 1.87 10.21 5.16
CA GLU A 13 1.61 10.35 6.59
C GLU A 13 0.47 9.42 7.02
N GLN A 14 -0.67 9.44 6.34
CA GLN A 14 -1.82 8.58 6.65
C GLN A 14 -1.55 7.10 6.30
N ALA A 15 -0.89 6.77 5.20
CA ALA A 15 -0.56 5.39 4.84
C ALA A 15 0.53 4.80 5.74
N ALA A 16 1.44 5.64 6.24
CA ALA A 16 2.43 5.25 7.23
C ALA A 16 1.84 5.16 8.64
N THR A 17 0.79 5.93 8.97
CA THR A 17 0.33 6.06 10.37
C THR A 17 -1.14 5.72 10.64
N ARG A 18 -2.12 6.00 9.76
CA ARG A 18 -3.54 6.11 10.16
C ARG A 18 -4.66 5.94 9.10
N THR A 19 -4.46 5.37 7.91
CA THR A 19 -5.62 5.18 7.00
C THR A 19 -6.62 4.22 7.63
N ALA A 20 -7.77 4.73 8.10
CA ALA A 20 -8.75 3.97 8.88
C ALA A 20 -9.94 3.51 8.02
N SER A 21 -10.13 4.08 6.82
CA SER A 21 -11.24 3.73 5.94
C SER A 21 -10.99 3.98 4.45
N ASN A 22 -11.81 3.35 3.59
CA ASN A 22 -11.81 3.57 2.15
C ASN A 22 -12.12 5.03 1.75
N GLY A 23 -12.78 5.82 2.60
CA GLY A 23 -13.08 7.23 2.30
C GLY A 23 -11.84 8.12 2.20
N GLU A 24 -10.74 7.70 2.83
CA GLU A 24 -9.49 8.45 2.92
C GLU A 24 -8.48 8.06 1.84
N VAL A 25 -8.77 7.02 1.05
CA VAL A 25 -7.90 6.59 -0.03
C VAL A 25 -8.16 7.40 -1.30
N VAL A 26 -7.08 7.75 -1.99
CA VAL A 26 -7.14 8.32 -3.34
C VAL A 26 -7.04 7.16 -4.34
N GLY A 27 -8.04 7.00 -5.20
CA GLY A 27 -8.07 6.02 -6.27
C GLY A 27 -9.46 5.81 -6.86
N ALA A 28 -9.63 4.77 -7.67
CA ALA A 28 -10.88 4.49 -8.39
C ALA A 28 -11.95 3.93 -7.45
N MET A 29 -13.23 4.05 -7.84
CA MET A 29 -14.29 3.26 -7.23
C MET A 29 -14.25 1.84 -7.82
N ALA A 30 -14.37 0.82 -6.97
CA ALA A 30 -14.50 -0.56 -7.39
C ALA A 30 -15.54 -1.27 -6.51
N ASP A 31 -16.22 -2.26 -7.08
CA ASP A 31 -17.02 -3.20 -6.31
C ASP A 31 -16.07 -4.19 -5.62
N VAL A 32 -16.10 -4.21 -4.30
CA VAL A 32 -15.36 -5.16 -3.47
C VAL A 32 -16.39 -5.87 -2.61
N GLU A 33 -16.60 -7.16 -2.90
CA GLU A 33 -17.56 -8.00 -2.17
C GLU A 33 -19.01 -7.46 -2.17
N GLY A 34 -19.43 -6.79 -3.24
CA GLY A 34 -20.77 -6.20 -3.37
C GLY A 34 -20.92 -4.81 -2.76
N GLU A 35 -19.83 -4.21 -2.26
CA GLU A 35 -19.81 -2.82 -1.80
C GLU A 35 -18.98 -1.95 -2.74
N MET A 36 -19.57 -0.85 -3.21
CA MET A 36 -18.87 0.15 -4.01
C MET A 36 -17.98 1.01 -3.12
N VAL A 37 -16.68 0.74 -3.13
CA VAL A 37 -15.69 1.44 -2.29
C VAL A 37 -14.61 2.11 -3.13
N ARG A 38 -13.94 3.12 -2.58
CA ARG A 38 -12.70 3.61 -3.18
C ARG A 38 -11.57 2.63 -2.90
N VAL A 39 -10.86 2.23 -3.94
CA VAL A 39 -9.65 1.42 -3.83
C VAL A 39 -8.40 2.30 -3.96
N PRO A 40 -7.31 2.00 -3.25
CA PRO A 40 -6.06 2.74 -3.34
C PRO A 40 -5.53 2.82 -4.78
N LEU A 41 -5.01 3.98 -5.17
CA LEU A 41 -4.35 4.17 -6.47
C LEU A 41 -3.11 3.27 -6.57
N GLN A 42 -3.11 2.38 -7.56
CA GLN A 42 -2.02 1.44 -7.80
C GLN A 42 -0.94 2.09 -8.68
N CYS A 43 0.01 2.75 -8.03
CA CYS A 43 1.04 3.58 -8.66
C CYS A 43 2.32 2.83 -9.06
N PHE A 44 2.55 1.63 -8.53
CA PHE A 44 3.80 0.90 -8.74
C PHE A 44 3.53 -0.36 -9.54
N ALA A 45 4.39 -0.67 -10.50
CA ALA A 45 4.40 -1.96 -11.16
C ALA A 45 5.51 -2.82 -10.57
N ILE A 46 5.24 -4.12 -10.42
CA ILE A 46 6.27 -5.12 -10.18
C ILE A 46 6.22 -6.18 -11.28
N ASN A 47 7.40 -6.61 -11.72
CA ASN A 47 7.53 -7.72 -12.64
C ASN A 47 7.18 -9.03 -11.93
N GLY A 48 6.01 -9.57 -12.23
CA GLY A 48 5.46 -10.80 -11.65
C GLY A 48 6.05 -12.10 -12.23
N GLY A 49 7.17 -12.04 -12.95
CA GLY A 49 7.72 -13.18 -13.69
C GLY A 49 6.98 -13.44 -15.00
N GLN A 50 6.59 -14.69 -15.28
CA GLN A 50 5.93 -15.11 -16.53
C GLN A 50 4.48 -14.60 -16.71
N HIS A 51 3.92 -13.91 -15.73
CA HIS A 51 2.57 -13.33 -15.79
C HIS A 51 2.59 -11.82 -15.64
N ALA A 52 1.51 -11.20 -16.13
CA ALA A 52 1.28 -9.77 -16.27
C ALA A 52 1.82 -8.93 -15.09
N GLN A 53 2.29 -7.71 -15.41
CA GLN A 53 2.74 -6.74 -14.42
C GLN A 53 1.69 -6.58 -13.31
N ARG A 54 2.07 -6.95 -12.08
CA ARG A 54 1.21 -6.75 -10.92
C ARG A 54 1.38 -5.32 -10.45
N ARG A 55 0.27 -4.61 -10.23
CA ARG A 55 0.31 -3.25 -9.71
C ARG A 55 0.12 -3.25 -8.19
N LEU A 56 0.90 -2.42 -7.51
CA LEU A 56 0.87 -2.16 -6.07
C LEU A 56 0.48 -0.71 -5.82
N ALA A 57 -0.25 -0.44 -4.74
CA ALA A 57 -0.41 0.91 -4.25
C ALA A 57 0.74 1.30 -3.32
N VAL A 58 0.79 2.59 -2.97
CA VAL A 58 1.83 3.14 -2.09
C VAL A 58 1.82 2.44 -0.72
N ARG A 59 0.65 2.02 -0.22
CA ARG A 59 0.53 1.30 1.05
C ARG A 59 1.34 0.00 1.07
N GLU A 60 1.21 -0.85 0.05
CA GLU A 60 1.91 -2.13 0.00
C GLU A 60 3.44 -1.91 0.00
N VAL A 61 3.92 -0.88 -0.68
CA VAL A 61 5.34 -0.52 -0.73
C VAL A 61 5.83 0.01 0.61
N VAL A 62 5.09 0.93 1.24
CA VAL A 62 5.43 1.49 2.55
C VAL A 62 5.38 0.43 3.66
N HIS A 63 4.35 -0.42 3.67
CA HIS A 63 4.26 -1.51 4.64
C HIS A 63 5.39 -2.51 4.47
N ARG A 64 5.80 -2.82 3.24
CA ARG A 64 6.99 -3.63 2.98
C ARG A 64 8.25 -3.00 3.56
N ALA A 65 8.46 -1.69 3.38
CA ALA A 65 9.61 -0.99 3.98
C ALA A 65 9.60 -1.07 5.51
N ARG A 66 8.44 -0.88 6.15
CA ARG A 66 8.29 -0.99 7.61
C ARG A 66 8.61 -2.41 8.11
N LEU A 67 8.19 -3.44 7.36
CA LEU A 67 8.50 -4.83 7.68
C LEU A 67 9.99 -5.14 7.57
N ASP A 68 10.66 -4.64 6.52
CA ASP A 68 12.10 -4.84 6.34
C ASP A 68 12.91 -4.12 7.43
N GLU A 69 12.51 -2.91 7.83
CA GLU A 69 13.11 -2.17 8.94
C GLU A 69 12.91 -2.90 10.28
N ALA A 70 11.68 -3.34 10.57
CA ALA A 70 11.40 -4.11 11.77
C ALA A 70 12.22 -5.40 11.83
N ALA A 71 12.38 -6.10 10.71
CA ALA A 71 13.24 -7.28 10.64
C ALA A 71 14.71 -6.94 10.91
N ALA A 72 15.23 -5.83 10.36
CA ALA A 72 16.60 -5.38 10.59
C ALA A 72 16.88 -5.07 12.07
N TYR A 73 15.87 -4.58 12.81
CA TYR A 73 15.97 -4.26 14.24
C TYR A 73 15.35 -5.32 15.16
N SER A 74 14.95 -6.48 14.65
CA SER A 74 14.30 -7.56 15.42
C SER A 74 13.04 -7.11 16.19
N LEU A 75 12.31 -6.14 15.62
CA LEU A 75 11.05 -5.64 16.16
C LEU A 75 9.87 -6.48 15.67
N THR A 76 8.82 -6.58 16.49
CA THR A 76 7.58 -7.31 16.16
C THR A 76 6.37 -6.40 16.31
N GLY A 77 5.21 -6.83 15.79
CA GLY A 77 3.95 -6.09 15.96
C GLY A 77 3.72 -4.96 14.96
N VAL A 78 4.36 -4.99 13.78
CA VAL A 78 4.07 -4.03 12.71
C VAL A 78 2.66 -4.28 12.17
N VAL A 79 1.75 -3.33 12.39
CA VAL A 79 0.38 -3.41 11.89
C VAL A 79 0.25 -2.65 10.57
N LYS A 80 -0.46 -3.27 9.63
CA LYS A 80 -0.72 -2.78 8.26
C LYS A 80 -1.58 -1.49 8.20
N GLY A 81 -2.14 -1.04 9.33
CA GLY A 81 -2.92 0.20 9.49
C GLY A 81 -4.31 0.15 8.86
N PHE A 82 -4.36 -0.22 7.58
CA PHE A 82 -5.55 -0.32 6.73
C PHE A 82 -5.69 -1.75 6.19
N ASN A 83 -6.92 -2.29 6.14
CA ASN A 83 -7.16 -3.71 5.86
C ASN A 83 -6.29 -4.62 6.73
N SER A 84 -6.20 -4.33 8.03
CA SER A 84 -5.41 -5.10 9.01
C SER A 84 -5.84 -6.56 9.14
N HIS A 85 -7.09 -6.88 8.76
CA HIS A 85 -7.60 -8.24 8.69
C HIS A 85 -7.05 -9.01 7.47
N LEU A 86 -6.56 -8.32 6.43
CA LEU A 86 -5.91 -8.94 5.29
C LEU A 86 -4.44 -9.21 5.61
N SER A 87 -3.95 -10.40 5.25
CA SER A 87 -2.56 -10.79 5.46
C SER A 87 -1.57 -9.86 4.75
N ASP A 88 -0.29 -9.94 5.13
CA ASP A 88 0.80 -9.23 4.46
C ASP A 88 1.16 -9.79 3.08
N THR A 89 0.41 -10.77 2.56
CA THR A 89 0.70 -11.46 1.29
C THR A 89 0.79 -10.47 0.13
N ASP A 90 -0.07 -9.46 0.13
CA ASP A 90 -0.06 -8.39 -0.87
C ASP A 90 1.17 -7.48 -0.80
N CYS A 91 1.86 -7.42 0.33
CA CYS A 91 3.06 -6.61 0.56
C CYS A 91 4.35 -7.40 0.31
N ARG A 92 4.28 -8.70 -0.03
CA ARG A 92 5.45 -9.52 -0.34
C ARG A 92 5.88 -9.33 -1.80
N PHE A 93 6.94 -8.58 -1.99
CA PHE A 93 7.69 -8.44 -3.25
C PHE A 93 9.17 -8.20 -2.93
N GLN A 94 10.05 -8.31 -3.94
CA GLN A 94 11.46 -7.92 -3.82
C GLN A 94 11.67 -6.51 -4.38
N TRP A 95 12.46 -5.68 -3.70
CA TRP A 95 12.74 -4.31 -4.13
C TRP A 95 13.24 -4.21 -5.58
N GLY A 96 14.05 -5.18 -6.03
CA GLY A 96 14.55 -5.24 -7.41
C GLY A 96 13.48 -5.51 -8.48
N GLN A 97 12.23 -5.78 -8.09
CA GLN A 97 11.12 -5.97 -9.02
C GLN A 97 10.33 -4.69 -9.31
N LEU A 98 10.49 -3.64 -8.50
CA LEU A 98 9.80 -2.36 -8.70
C LEU A 98 10.37 -1.64 -9.93
N GLY A 99 9.49 -1.31 -10.89
CA GLY A 99 9.85 -0.63 -12.14
C GLY A 99 8.64 -0.36 -13.02
#